data_AF-A0A0B8P1Z5-F1
#
_entry.id   AF-A0A0B8P1Z5-F1
#
_cell.length_a   1.000
_cell.length_b   1.000
_cell.length_c   1.000
_cell.angle_alpha   90.00
_cell.angle_beta   90.00
_cell.angle_gamma   90.00
#
_symmetry.space_group_name_H-M   'P 1'
#
loop_
_entity.id
_entity.type
_entity.pdbx_description
1 polymer ?
#
loop_
_entity_poly.entity_id
_entity_poly.type
_entity_poly.pdbx_seq_one_letter_code
_entity_poly.pdbx_strand_id
1 'polypeptide(L)'
;MPIGRVRKAPSDKLDSKLARILQTPNSTRTRLARNQYLEPSKHNVQGQLELALTVILQAEPIFDKVCTHLQTKRAFTRLDLIAKEGLEAGAITQEEAEVLLEAEEHRMRSINVDDFEPEMLSAGVQTPEAIRQAS
;
A
#
# COMPACT_ATOMS: atom_id res chain seq x y z
N MET A 1 -3.28 -40.46 27.64
CA MET A 1 -2.79 -40.56 26.24
C MET A 1 -1.70 -39.52 26.01
N PRO A 2 -0.63 -39.80 25.24
CA PRO A 2 0.40 -38.80 24.96
C PRO A 2 -0.11 -37.80 23.92
N ILE A 3 -0.06 -36.51 24.24
CA ILE A 3 -0.66 -35.39 23.48
C ILE A 3 0.26 -34.81 22.39
N GLY A 4 1.29 -35.55 21.98
CA GLY A 4 2.27 -35.10 20.98
C GLY A 4 3.04 -33.84 21.40
N ARG A 5 3.79 -33.24 20.47
CA ARG A 5 4.58 -32.02 20.72
C ARG A 5 3.70 -30.79 20.56
N VAL A 6 3.34 -30.14 21.67
CA VAL A 6 2.60 -28.87 21.67
C VAL A 6 3.50 -27.74 21.15
N ARG A 7 3.10 -27.07 20.07
CA ARG A 7 3.77 -25.86 19.56
C ARG A 7 3.06 -24.61 20.10
N LYS A 8 3.84 -23.61 20.48
CA LYS A 8 3.32 -22.29 20.85
C LYS A 8 3.08 -21.47 19.58
N ALA A 9 2.03 -20.65 19.61
CA ALA A 9 1.81 -19.62 18.59
C ALA A 9 3.00 -18.63 18.55
N PRO A 10 3.26 -17.99 17.41
CA PRO A 10 4.20 -16.87 17.35
C PRO A 10 3.76 -15.75 18.30
N SER A 11 4.73 -14.97 18.76
CA SER A 11 4.51 -13.82 19.66
C SER A 11 4.42 -12.52 18.86
N ASP A 12 3.69 -11.54 19.34
CA ASP A 12 3.58 -10.20 18.73
C ASP A 12 4.93 -9.54 18.41
N LYS A 13 5.94 -9.75 19.26
CA LYS A 13 7.31 -9.26 19.03
C LYS A 13 7.94 -9.84 17.77
N LEU A 14 7.67 -11.13 17.51
CA LEU A 14 8.15 -11.81 16.31
C LEU A 14 7.37 -11.31 15.09
N ASP A 15 6.07 -11.11 15.22
CA ASP A 15 5.21 -10.62 14.13
C ASP A 15 5.57 -9.20 13.73
N SER A 16 5.82 -8.30 14.70
CA SER A 16 6.31 -6.94 14.45
C SER A 16 7.67 -6.95 13.73
N LYS A 17 8.58 -7.85 14.12
CA LYS A 17 9.88 -8.01 13.44
C LYS A 17 9.68 -8.49 12.00
N LEU A 18 8.80 -9.45 11.79
CA LEU A 18 8.48 -9.99 10.46
C LEU A 18 7.85 -8.90 9.57
N ALA A 19 6.87 -8.15 10.09
CA ALA A 19 6.20 -7.07 9.37
C ALA A 19 7.22 -6.04 8.85
N ARG A 20 8.16 -5.61 9.70
CA ARG A 20 9.23 -4.69 9.29
C ARG A 20 10.13 -5.28 8.21
N ILE A 21 10.47 -6.57 8.28
CA ILE A 21 11.24 -7.23 7.22
C ILE A 21 10.47 -7.25 5.89
N LEU A 22 9.14 -7.39 5.92
CA LEU A 22 8.32 -7.42 4.70
C LEU A 22 8.03 -6.02 4.13
N GLN A 23 8.01 -4.99 4.96
CA GLN A 23 7.74 -3.61 4.57
C GLN A 23 9.01 -2.83 4.20
N THR A 24 10.20 -3.36 4.46
CA THR A 24 11.46 -2.72 4.07
C THR A 24 12.14 -3.48 2.92
N PRO A 25 12.64 -2.80 1.88
CA PRO A 25 13.45 -3.43 0.83
C PRO A 25 14.68 -4.12 1.43
N ASN A 26 14.76 -5.44 1.27
CA ASN A 26 15.91 -6.23 1.72
C ASN A 26 16.01 -7.56 0.96
N SER A 27 17.16 -8.22 1.08
CA SER A 27 17.43 -9.48 0.37
C SER A 27 16.46 -10.61 0.72
N THR A 28 15.91 -10.64 1.94
CA THR A 28 14.93 -11.66 2.34
C THR A 28 13.61 -11.48 1.60
N ARG A 29 13.11 -10.24 1.53
CA ARG A 29 11.92 -9.88 0.74
C ARG A 29 12.14 -10.17 -0.75
N THR A 30 13.27 -9.77 -1.31
CA THR A 30 13.61 -10.06 -2.72
C THR A 30 13.61 -11.57 -3.02
N ARG A 31 14.08 -12.41 -2.09
CA ARG A 31 14.02 -13.87 -2.27
C ARG A 31 12.58 -14.41 -2.26
N LEU A 32 11.70 -13.85 -1.44
CA LEU A 32 10.28 -14.26 -1.40
C LEU A 32 9.57 -13.92 -2.71
N ALA A 33 9.93 -12.80 -3.33
CA ALA A 33 9.31 -12.35 -4.58
C ALA A 33 9.98 -12.94 -5.84
N ARG A 34 10.95 -13.84 -5.67
CA ARG A 34 11.66 -14.47 -6.80
C ARG A 34 10.66 -15.21 -7.71
N ASN A 35 10.83 -15.03 -9.02
CA ASN A 35 9.97 -15.57 -10.07
C ASN A 35 8.54 -14.99 -10.10
N GLN A 36 8.26 -13.93 -9.35
CA GLN A 36 7.03 -13.16 -9.51
C GLN A 36 7.23 -12.10 -10.60
N TYR A 37 6.17 -11.83 -11.36
CA TYR A 37 6.14 -10.73 -12.31
C TYR A 37 5.73 -9.45 -11.57
N LEU A 38 6.70 -8.57 -11.30
CA LEU A 38 6.50 -7.34 -10.51
C LEU A 38 6.62 -6.06 -11.34
N GLU A 39 6.69 -6.18 -12.67
CA GLU A 39 6.73 -5.00 -13.54
C GLU A 39 5.45 -4.18 -13.33
N PRO A 40 5.57 -2.88 -12.96
CA PRO A 40 4.41 -2.03 -12.77
C PRO A 40 3.66 -1.86 -14.09
N SER A 41 2.41 -2.31 -14.14
CA SER A 41 1.53 -2.09 -15.28
C SER A 41 0.10 -1.93 -14.81
N LYS A 42 -0.78 -1.33 -15.63
CA LYS A 42 -2.21 -1.16 -15.31
C LYS A 42 -2.89 -2.48 -14.90
N HIS A 43 -2.42 -3.61 -15.43
CA HIS A 43 -3.02 -4.93 -15.23
C HIS A 43 -2.26 -5.80 -14.20
N ASN A 44 -1.23 -5.25 -13.55
CA ASN A 44 -0.45 -5.94 -12.53
C ASN A 44 -0.52 -5.19 -11.19
N VAL A 45 -1.48 -5.57 -10.35
CA VAL A 45 -1.69 -4.95 -9.02
C VAL A 45 -0.47 -5.15 -8.12
N GLN A 46 0.19 -6.31 -8.20
CA GLN A 46 1.37 -6.63 -7.40
C GLN A 46 2.57 -5.76 -7.81
N GLY A 47 2.75 -5.52 -9.10
CA GLY A 47 3.76 -4.57 -9.60
C GLY A 47 3.46 -3.12 -9.21
N GLN A 48 2.17 -2.72 -9.22
CA GLN A 48 1.76 -1.40 -8.72
C GLN A 48 2.04 -1.23 -7.23
N LEU A 49 1.82 -2.27 -6.42
CA LEU A 49 2.09 -2.24 -4.99
C LEU A 49 3.60 -2.17 -4.69
N GLU A 50 4.43 -2.83 -5.49
CA GLU A 50 5.89 -2.73 -5.39
C GLU A 50 6.39 -1.31 -5.72
N LEU A 51 5.83 -0.70 -6.77
CA LEU A 51 6.10 0.70 -7.10
C LEU A 51 5.64 1.63 -5.98
N ALA A 52 4.42 1.45 -5.46
CA ALA A 52 3.89 2.24 -4.35
C ALA A 52 4.78 2.17 -3.11
N LEU A 53 5.31 0.99 -2.75
CA LEU A 53 6.26 0.86 -1.65
C LEU A 53 7.52 1.71 -1.88
N THR A 54 8.06 1.69 -3.10
CA THR A 54 9.27 2.46 -3.44
C THR A 54 9.03 3.96 -3.32
N VAL A 55 7.91 4.44 -3.87
CA VAL A 55 7.52 5.86 -3.83
C VAL A 55 7.28 6.32 -2.38
N ILE A 56 6.58 5.53 -1.57
CA ILE A 56 6.31 5.86 -0.17
C ILE A 56 7.62 6.03 0.62
N LEU A 57 8.59 5.13 0.44
CA LEU A 57 9.88 5.21 1.13
C LEU A 57 10.71 6.44 0.72
N GLN A 58 10.53 6.93 -0.51
CA GLN A 58 11.15 8.17 -0.97
C GLN A 58 10.47 9.41 -0.35
N ALA A 59 9.14 9.34 -0.14
CA ALA A 59 8.35 10.40 0.45
C ALA A 59 8.53 10.54 1.98
N GLU A 60 8.77 9.44 2.71
CA GLU A 60 8.99 9.44 4.17
C GLU A 60 9.98 10.52 4.67
N PRO A 61 11.23 10.62 4.15
CA PRO A 61 12.17 11.64 4.62
C PRO A 61 11.73 13.08 4.28
N ILE A 62 11.00 13.27 3.18
CA ILE A 62 10.48 14.58 2.77
C ILE A 62 9.35 15.01 3.72
N PHE A 63 8.44 14.08 4.04
CA PHE A 63 7.41 14.29 5.04
C PHE A 63 8.01 14.65 6.41
N ASP A 64 9.02 13.89 6.86
CA ASP A 64 9.69 14.15 8.14
C ASP A 64 10.36 15.54 8.16
N LYS A 65 10.94 15.96 7.04
CA LYS A 65 11.51 17.30 6.85
C LYS A 65 10.45 18.39 7.02
N VAL A 66 9.28 18.25 6.38
CA VAL A 66 8.15 19.19 6.54
C VAL A 66 7.65 19.22 7.99
N CYS A 67 7.40 18.06 8.59
CA CYS A 67 6.93 17.96 9.99
C CYS A 67 7.93 18.56 10.98
N THR A 68 9.22 18.35 10.77
CA THR A 68 10.29 18.91 11.61
C THR A 68 10.34 20.43 11.47
N HIS A 69 10.26 20.94 10.23
CA HIS A 69 10.28 22.38 9.96
C HIS A 69 9.07 23.09 10.57
N LEU A 70 7.88 22.52 10.41
CA LEU A 70 6.63 23.04 10.98
C LEU A 70 6.46 22.74 12.47
N GLN A 71 7.38 21.98 13.07
CA GLN A 71 7.32 21.53 14.48
C GLN A 71 5.99 20.84 14.86
N THR A 72 5.39 20.12 13.91
CA THR A 72 4.09 19.46 14.10
C THR A 72 4.21 17.98 13.83
N LYS A 73 3.53 17.17 14.66
CA LYS A 73 3.36 15.74 14.38
C LYS A 73 2.09 15.54 13.59
N ARG A 74 2.21 15.03 12.37
CA ARG A 74 1.07 14.70 11.49
C ARG A 74 1.04 13.19 11.26
N ALA A 75 -0.12 12.67 10.85
CA ALA A 75 -0.19 11.34 10.27
C ALA A 75 0.38 11.39 8.85
N PHE A 76 0.94 10.27 8.37
CA PHE A 76 1.39 10.12 6.98
C PHE A 76 0.18 9.91 6.05
N THR A 77 -0.64 10.95 5.91
CA THR A 77 -1.86 10.98 5.08
C THR A 77 -2.06 12.39 4.52
N ARG A 78 -2.84 12.51 3.43
CA ARG A 78 -3.11 13.80 2.78
C ARG A 78 -1.81 14.52 2.42
N LEU A 79 -0.88 13.77 1.81
CA LEU A 79 0.46 14.29 1.51
C LEU A 79 0.40 15.45 0.51
N ASP A 80 -0.67 15.55 -0.27
CA ASP A 80 -0.99 16.70 -1.13
C ASP A 80 -1.10 18.02 -0.35
N LEU A 81 -1.71 18.01 0.83
CA LEU A 81 -1.80 19.18 1.69
C LEU A 81 -0.48 19.47 2.39
N ILE A 82 0.21 18.43 2.83
CA ILE A 82 1.52 18.56 3.49
C ILE A 82 2.54 19.14 2.52
N ALA A 83 2.49 18.75 1.25
CA ALA A 83 3.33 19.31 0.20
C ALA A 83 3.06 20.82 0.00
N LYS A 84 1.79 21.22 -0.03
CA LYS A 84 1.40 22.65 -0.13
C LYS A 84 1.89 23.45 1.08
N GLU A 85 1.59 22.99 2.29
CA GLU A 85 2.06 23.62 3.54
C GLU A 85 3.60 23.73 3.55
N GLY A 86 4.29 22.67 3.11
CA GLY A 86 5.75 22.61 3.04
C GLY A 86 6.34 23.60 2.03
N LEU A 87 5.72 23.77 0.87
CA LEU A 87 6.13 24.76 -0.14
C LEU A 87 5.90 26.19 0.35
N GLU A 88 4.73 26.48 0.93
CA GLU A 88 4.38 27.80 1.46
C GLU A 88 5.33 28.21 2.60
N ALA A 89 5.74 27.26 3.43
CA ALA A 89 6.72 27.48 4.49
C ALA A 89 8.17 27.50 4.01
N GLY A 90 8.45 27.18 2.74
CA GLY A 90 9.81 27.05 2.20
C GLY A 90 10.60 25.88 2.80
N ALA A 91 9.92 24.86 3.34
CA ALA A 91 10.52 23.67 3.93
C ALA A 91 11.05 22.68 2.88
N ILE A 92 10.43 22.65 1.70
CA ILE A 92 10.74 21.72 0.61
C ILE A 92 10.76 22.42 -0.76
N THR A 93 11.36 21.77 -1.76
CA THR A 93 11.34 22.24 -3.15
C THR A 93 10.11 21.73 -3.92
N GLN A 94 9.90 22.25 -5.13
CA GLN A 94 8.82 21.82 -6.01
C GLN A 94 8.94 20.34 -6.38
N GLU A 95 10.17 19.87 -6.63
CA GLU A 95 10.44 18.47 -6.95
C GLU A 95 10.14 17.55 -5.76
N GLU A 96 10.52 17.97 -4.54
CA GLU A 96 10.19 17.24 -3.31
C GLU A 96 8.67 17.19 -3.07
N ALA A 97 7.95 18.28 -3.39
CA ALA A 97 6.50 18.33 -3.29
C ALA A 97 5.83 17.36 -4.29
N GLU A 98 6.33 17.25 -5.51
CA GLU A 98 5.83 16.31 -6.51
C GLU A 98 5.93 14.85 -6.04
N VAL A 99 7.01 14.48 -5.35
CA VAL A 99 7.16 13.15 -4.74
C VAL A 99 6.08 12.88 -3.70
N LEU A 100 5.71 13.86 -2.88
CA LEU A 100 4.62 13.74 -1.91
C LEU A 100 3.26 13.57 -2.59
N LEU A 101 3.01 14.28 -3.70
CA LEU A 101 1.77 14.14 -4.48
C LEU A 101 1.68 12.75 -5.12
N GLU A 102 2.75 12.28 -5.76
CA GLU A 102 2.83 10.94 -6.33
C GLU A 102 2.59 9.86 -5.26
N ALA A 103 3.22 10.02 -4.08
CA ALA A 103 3.02 9.12 -2.96
C ALA A 103 1.55 9.06 -2.50
N GLU A 104 0.84 10.19 -2.46
CA GLU A 104 -0.59 10.20 -2.11
C GLU A 104 -1.45 9.48 -3.15
N GLU A 105 -1.17 9.67 -4.44
CA GLU A 105 -1.86 8.96 -5.53
C GLU A 105 -1.68 7.44 -5.38
N HIS A 106 -0.44 6.99 -5.21
CA HIS A 106 -0.12 5.58 -5.02
C HIS A 106 -0.74 5.00 -3.74
N ARG A 107 -0.74 5.79 -2.64
CA ARG A 107 -1.37 5.41 -1.38
C ARG A 107 -2.87 5.19 -1.56
N MET A 108 -3.56 6.17 -2.16
CA MET A 108 -5.00 6.09 -2.39
C MET A 108 -5.36 4.95 -3.34
N ARG A 109 -4.59 4.76 -4.41
CA ARG A 109 -4.77 3.63 -5.33
C ARG A 109 -4.60 2.27 -4.67
N SER A 110 -3.64 2.14 -3.75
CA SER A 110 -3.36 0.88 -3.04
C SER A 110 -4.39 0.56 -1.96
N ILE A 111 -5.01 1.59 -1.38
CA ILE A 111 -6.06 1.46 -0.35
C ILE A 111 -7.42 1.19 -0.99
N ASN A 112 -7.73 1.89 -2.08
CA ASN A 112 -9.01 1.74 -2.75
C ASN A 112 -9.09 0.36 -3.39
N VAL A 113 -10.09 -0.40 -2.96
CA VAL A 113 -10.48 -1.66 -3.56
C VAL A 113 -11.62 -1.41 -4.54
N ASP A 114 -11.74 -2.24 -5.58
CA ASP A 114 -12.91 -2.19 -6.45
C ASP A 114 -14.18 -2.35 -5.60
N ASP A 115 -15.06 -1.35 -5.69
CA ASP A 115 -16.37 -1.41 -5.08
C ASP A 115 -17.26 -2.24 -6.02
N PHE A 116 -17.68 -3.42 -5.57
CA PHE A 116 -18.56 -4.26 -6.37
C PHE A 116 -19.96 -3.68 -6.31
N GLU A 117 -20.58 -3.45 -7.47
CA GLU A 117 -21.99 -3.06 -7.52
C GLU A 117 -22.84 -4.10 -6.76
N PRO A 118 -23.72 -3.68 -5.83
CA PRO A 118 -24.49 -4.60 -4.97
C PRO A 118 -25.26 -5.68 -5.75
N GLU A 119 -25.66 -5.36 -6.98
CA GLU A 119 -26.37 -6.25 -7.90
C GLU A 119 -25.53 -7.48 -8.30
N MET A 120 -24.21 -7.31 -8.44
CA MET A 120 -23.23 -8.38 -8.73
C MET A 120 -22.98 -9.29 -7.52
N LEU A 121 -23.35 -8.84 -6.31
CA LEU A 121 -23.18 -9.58 -5.06
C LEU A 121 -24.47 -10.30 -4.62
N SER A 122 -25.58 -10.11 -5.35
CA SER A 122 -26.86 -10.74 -5.02
C SER A 122 -26.81 -12.25 -5.28
N ALA A 123 -27.09 -13.06 -4.26
CA ALA A 123 -27.23 -14.52 -4.39
C ALA A 123 -28.58 -14.91 -5.03
N GLY A 124 -28.94 -14.26 -6.14
CA GLY A 124 -30.19 -14.47 -6.87
C GLY A 124 -30.05 -15.57 -7.91
N VAL A 125 -30.88 -16.62 -7.78
CA VAL A 125 -31.01 -17.77 -8.70
C VAL A 125 -30.96 -17.32 -10.16
N GLN A 126 -29.93 -17.75 -10.91
CA GLN A 126 -29.93 -17.59 -12.36
C GLN A 126 -31.11 -18.37 -12.93
N THR A 127 -32.14 -17.65 -13.38
CA THR A 127 -33.26 -18.27 -14.09
C THR A 127 -32.79 -18.58 -15.52
N PRO A 128 -33.17 -19.72 -16.11
CA PRO A 128 -32.63 -20.19 -17.40
C PRO A 128 -32.79 -19.23 -18.59
N GLU A 129 -33.65 -18.21 -18.48
CA GLU A 129 -33.87 -17.20 -19.53
C GLU A 129 -32.67 -16.26 -19.70
N ALA A 130 -31.90 -15.96 -18.65
CA ALA A 130 -30.74 -15.07 -18.73
C ALA A 130 -29.57 -15.67 -19.53
N ILE A 131 -29.52 -17.00 -19.65
CA ILE A 131 -28.45 -17.72 -20.38
C ILE A 131 -28.70 -17.69 -21.90
N ARG A 132 -29.95 -17.51 -22.36
CA ARG A 132 -30.30 -17.59 -23.79
C ARG A 132 -30.14 -16.28 -24.57
N GLN A 133 -29.98 -15.14 -23.92
CA GLN A 133 -29.83 -13.84 -24.59
C GLN A 133 -28.37 -13.38 -24.72
N ALA A 134 -27.41 -14.18 -24.27
CA ALA A 134 -25.97 -13.89 -24.35
C ALA A 134 -25.23 -14.78 -25.38
N SER A 135 -25.93 -15.27 -26.41
CA SER A 135 -25.35 -16.00 -27.55
C SER A 135 -25.73 -15.36 -28.88
#